data_AF-A0A7S0QGM7-F1
#
_entry.id   AF-A0A7S0QGM7-F1
#
_cell.length_a   1.000
_cell.length_b   1.000
_cell.length_c   1.000
_cell.angle_alpha   90.00
_cell.angle_beta   90.00
_cell.angle_gamma   90.00
#
_symmetry.space_group_name_H-M   'P 1'
#
loop_
_entity.id
_entity.type
_entity.pdbx_description
1 polymer ?
#
loop_
_entity_poly.entity_id
_entity_poly.type
_entity_poly.pdbx_seq_one_letter_code
_entity_poly.pdbx_strand_id
1 'polypeptide(L)'
;TASAPAAPAAPFDVAHYRAHPHLYEPAFHETVAPHASVLVNGIYWDQRYPRLLTRAQLRALAAGREDDPARPLLVVADLSCDVHGSVEFLERATTIERPYFDYDPAADPAAAAAAG
;
A
#
# COMPACT_ATOMS: atom_id res chain seq x y z
N THR A 1 -9.10 0.55 9.86
CA THR A 1 -9.65 0.14 8.55
C THR A 1 -8.70 0.64 7.47
N ALA A 2 -8.50 -0.10 6.39
CA ALA A 2 -7.55 0.26 5.32
C ALA A 2 -8.00 1.44 4.44
N SER A 3 -9.29 1.81 4.49
CA SER A 3 -9.86 2.99 3.83
C SER A 3 -10.75 3.78 4.78
N ALA A 4 -10.86 5.08 4.53
CA ALA A 4 -11.71 6.01 5.26
C ALA A 4 -12.56 6.86 4.29
N PRO A 5 -13.78 7.28 4.66
CA PRO A 5 -14.56 8.22 3.85
C PRO A 5 -13.81 9.54 3.65
N ALA A 6 -13.90 10.14 2.47
CA ALA A 6 -13.22 11.40 2.16
C ALA A 6 -13.75 12.61 2.97
N ALA A 7 -14.99 12.54 3.48
CA ALA A 7 -15.58 13.54 4.36
C ALA A 7 -15.79 12.98 5.77
N PRO A 8 -15.46 13.74 6.85
CA PRO A 8 -15.35 13.23 8.22
C PRO A 8 -16.69 12.92 8.92
N ALA A 9 -17.82 12.88 8.20
CA ALA A 9 -19.14 12.88 8.83
C ALA A 9 -19.79 11.49 9.00
N ALA A 10 -19.28 10.43 8.36
CA ALA A 10 -19.91 9.11 8.40
C ALA A 10 -18.92 8.00 8.80
N PRO A 11 -19.36 6.97 9.56
CA PRO A 11 -18.56 5.78 9.81
C PRO A 11 -18.31 5.00 8.51
N PHE A 12 -17.25 4.20 8.47
CA PHE A 12 -16.98 3.33 7.33
C PHE A 12 -18.10 2.29 7.16
N ASP A 13 -18.69 2.28 5.97
CA ASP A 13 -19.70 1.31 5.54
C ASP A 13 -19.16 0.52 4.33
N VAL A 14 -19.09 -0.81 4.49
CA VAL A 14 -18.55 -1.73 3.47
C VAL A 14 -19.42 -1.77 2.21
N ALA A 15 -20.75 -1.74 2.36
CA ALA A 15 -21.67 -1.78 1.22
C ALA A 15 -21.59 -0.49 0.41
N HIS A 16 -21.54 0.66 1.10
CA HIS A 16 -21.35 1.95 0.45
C HIS A 16 -19.97 2.05 -0.22
N TYR A 17 -18.90 1.59 0.42
CA TYR A 17 -17.56 1.52 -0.17
C TYR A 17 -17.51 0.68 -1.45
N ARG A 18 -18.16 -0.49 -1.46
CA ARG A 18 -18.23 -1.35 -2.65
C ARG A 18 -19.01 -0.70 -3.79
N ALA A 19 -20.06 0.05 -3.48
CA ALA A 19 -20.88 0.75 -4.47
C ALA A 19 -20.23 2.05 -4.99
N HIS A 20 -19.49 2.76 -4.13
CA HIS A 20 -18.92 4.07 -4.39
C HIS A 20 -17.46 4.19 -3.92
N PRO A 21 -16.53 3.36 -4.45
CA PRO A 21 -15.16 3.31 -3.94
C PRO A 21 -14.39 4.62 -4.13
N HIS A 22 -14.75 5.44 -5.12
CA HIS A 22 -14.18 6.76 -5.40
C HIS A 22 -14.50 7.83 -4.33
N LEU A 23 -15.40 7.55 -3.39
CA LEU A 23 -15.71 8.44 -2.26
C LEU A 23 -14.83 8.17 -1.03
N TYR A 24 -13.85 7.27 -1.14
CA TYR A 24 -13.00 6.83 -0.06
C TYR A 24 -11.52 6.99 -0.42
N GLU A 25 -10.75 7.37 0.59
CA GLU A 25 -9.30 7.51 0.49
C GLU A 25 -8.59 6.33 1.17
N PRO A 26 -7.41 5.92 0.67
CA PRO A 26 -6.61 4.88 1.30
C PRO A 26 -6.02 5.40 2.63
N ALA A 27 -6.32 4.74 3.73
CA ALA A 27 -5.87 5.11 5.08
C ALA A 27 -4.79 4.16 5.64
N PHE A 28 -4.50 3.06 4.93
CA PHE A 28 -3.55 2.03 5.39
C PHE A 28 -2.15 2.60 5.67
N HIS A 29 -1.65 3.46 4.77
CA HIS A 29 -0.34 4.07 4.87
C HIS A 29 -0.17 4.96 6.12
N GLU A 30 -1.24 5.54 6.65
CA GLU A 30 -1.19 6.38 7.85
C GLU A 30 -1.47 5.58 9.13
N THR A 31 -2.39 4.61 9.06
CA THR A 31 -2.98 4.01 10.26
C THR A 31 -2.42 2.64 10.62
N VAL A 32 -1.84 1.91 9.66
CA VAL A 32 -1.38 0.53 9.86
C VAL A 32 0.07 0.36 9.43
N ALA A 33 0.42 0.78 8.21
CA ALA A 33 1.76 0.62 7.66
C ALA A 33 2.89 1.17 8.56
N PRO A 34 2.75 2.30 9.28
CA PRO A 34 3.81 2.82 10.16
C PRO A 34 4.13 1.93 11.36
N HIS A 35 3.24 0.98 11.68
CA HIS A 35 3.32 0.12 12.87
C HIS A 35 3.52 -1.36 12.53
N ALA A 36 3.59 -1.71 11.24
CA ALA A 36 3.71 -3.08 10.77
C ALA A 36 5.08 -3.31 10.13
N SER A 37 5.78 -4.38 10.51
CA SER A 37 7.03 -4.78 9.84
C SER A 37 6.81 -5.76 8.69
N VAL A 38 5.66 -6.45 8.67
CA VAL A 38 5.30 -7.44 7.65
C VAL A 38 3.86 -7.21 7.20
N LEU A 39 3.63 -7.21 5.88
CA LEU A 39 2.30 -7.25 5.27
C LEU A 39 2.15 -8.56 4.50
N VAL A 40 1.12 -9.35 4.85
CA VAL A 40 0.67 -10.48 4.03
C VAL A 40 -0.62 -10.05 3.33
N ASN A 41 -0.51 -9.70 2.06
CA ASN A 41 -1.62 -9.24 1.25
C ASN A 41 -2.32 -10.40 0.55
N GLY A 42 -3.64 -10.33 0.46
CA GLY A 42 -4.47 -11.31 -0.25
C GLY A 42 -5.86 -10.74 -0.53
N ILE A 43 -5.95 -9.41 -0.66
CA ILE A 43 -7.22 -8.75 -0.93
C ILE A 43 -7.57 -8.91 -2.40
N TYR A 44 -8.87 -8.99 -2.68
CA TYR A 44 -9.34 -8.72 -4.03
C TYR A 44 -9.23 -7.22 -4.31
N TRP A 45 -8.67 -6.86 -5.46
CA TRP A 45 -8.54 -5.48 -5.89
C TRP A 45 -8.73 -5.37 -7.42
N ASP A 46 -9.31 -4.27 -7.84
CA ASP A 46 -9.32 -3.82 -9.24
C ASP A 46 -9.26 -2.29 -9.28
N GLN A 47 -9.08 -1.73 -10.47
CA GLN A 47 -8.84 -0.30 -10.69
C GLN A 47 -9.95 0.63 -10.18
N ARG A 48 -11.16 0.12 -9.89
CA ARG A 48 -12.24 0.93 -9.32
C ARG A 48 -11.97 1.30 -7.86
N TYR A 49 -11.13 0.53 -7.18
CA TYR A 49 -10.82 0.71 -5.77
C TYR A 49 -9.50 1.45 -5.57
N PRO A 50 -9.39 2.31 -4.54
CA PRO A 50 -8.11 2.91 -4.19
C PRO A 50 -7.08 1.81 -3.89
N ARG A 51 -5.83 2.05 -4.28
CA ARG A 51 -4.72 1.14 -3.94
C ARG A 51 -4.54 1.08 -2.43
N LEU A 52 -4.13 -0.09 -1.93
CA LEU A 52 -3.84 -0.28 -0.51
C LEU A 52 -2.59 0.52 -0.09
N LEU A 53 -1.56 0.48 -0.93
CA LEU A 53 -0.31 1.20 -0.70
C LEU A 53 0.34 1.59 -2.03
N THR A 54 0.61 2.89 -2.20
CA THR A 54 1.27 3.44 -3.39
C THR A 54 2.78 3.55 -3.22
N ARG A 55 3.50 3.70 -4.34
CA ARG A 55 4.94 3.99 -4.36
C ARG A 55 5.28 5.27 -3.60
N ALA A 56 4.52 6.34 -3.83
CA ALA A 56 4.70 7.62 -3.13
C ALA A 56 4.47 7.49 -1.62
N GLN A 57 3.42 6.77 -1.21
CA GLN A 57 3.13 6.51 0.21
C GLN A 57 4.25 5.71 0.87
N LEU A 58 4.76 4.66 0.22
CA LEU A 58 5.88 3.87 0.76
C LEU A 58 7.16 4.72 0.89
N ARG A 59 7.44 5.58 -0.09
CA ARG A 59 8.58 6.52 -0.03
C ARG A 59 8.45 7.51 1.12
N ALA A 60 7.27 8.10 1.31
CA ALA A 60 7.01 8.98 2.43
C ALA A 60 7.18 8.26 3.79
N LEU A 61 6.70 7.02 3.89
CA LEU A 61 6.87 6.18 5.07
C LEU A 61 8.33 5.88 5.40
N ALA A 62 9.14 5.58 4.38
CA ALA A 62 10.56 5.30 4.53
C ALA A 62 11.35 6.54 4.95
N ALA A 63 11.05 7.71 4.36
CA ALA A 63 11.76 8.96 4.66
C ALA A 63 11.49 9.51 6.07
N GLY A 64 10.29 9.27 6.62
CA GLY A 64 9.91 9.79 7.94
C GLY A 64 10.55 9.08 9.14
N ARG A 65 11.37 8.04 8.92
CA ARG A 65 11.85 7.12 9.98
C ARG A 65 13.29 6.66 9.81
N GLU A 66 14.15 7.51 9.24
CA GLU A 66 15.57 7.19 9.03
C GLU A 66 16.31 6.82 10.33
N ASP A 67 15.90 7.42 11.46
CA ASP A 67 16.48 7.20 12.79
C ASP A 67 15.73 6.13 13.63
N ASP A 68 14.67 5.51 13.10
CA ASP A 68 13.88 4.51 13.84
C ASP A 68 14.44 3.09 13.62
N PRO A 69 14.95 2.42 14.67
CA PRO A 69 15.42 1.04 14.56
C PRO A 69 14.30 0.05 14.19
N ALA A 70 13.03 0.40 14.42
CA ALA A 70 11.85 -0.33 13.97
C ALA A 70 11.36 0.23 12.62
N ARG A 71 12.10 -0.07 11.54
CA ARG A 71 11.69 0.31 10.19
C ARG A 71 10.28 -0.23 9.86
N PRO A 72 9.35 0.61 9.42
CA PRO A 72 8.03 0.15 8.99
C PRO A 72 8.15 -0.58 7.65
N LEU A 73 7.36 -1.65 7.52
CA LEU A 73 7.13 -2.45 6.32
C LEU A 73 8.39 -3.04 5.68
N LEU A 74 9.10 -3.89 6.42
CA LEU A 74 10.30 -4.61 5.96
C LEU A 74 10.00 -5.66 4.89
N VAL A 75 8.85 -6.33 4.97
CA VAL A 75 8.50 -7.43 4.08
C VAL A 75 7.05 -7.31 3.63
N VAL A 76 6.83 -7.48 2.32
CA VAL A 76 5.51 -7.66 1.73
C VAL A 76 5.45 -9.01 1.03
N ALA A 77 4.51 -9.85 1.44
CA ALA A 77 4.15 -11.09 0.76
C ALA A 77 2.76 -10.91 0.14
N ASP A 78 2.65 -10.99 -1.17
CA ASP A 78 1.39 -10.81 -1.88
C ASP A 78 0.89 -12.12 -2.49
N LEU A 79 -0.22 -12.63 -1.96
CA LEU A 79 -0.84 -13.87 -2.39
C LEU A 79 -1.74 -13.70 -3.62
N SER A 80 -2.21 -12.48 -3.91
CA SER A 80 -3.01 -12.24 -5.12
C SER A 80 -2.14 -12.20 -6.37
N CYS A 81 -0.84 -11.94 -6.22
CA CYS A 81 0.15 -11.86 -7.30
C CYS A 81 -0.21 -10.84 -8.39
N ASP A 82 -0.87 -9.74 -8.00
CA ASP A 82 -1.27 -8.69 -8.93
C ASP A 82 -0.09 -7.74 -9.17
N VAL A 83 0.56 -7.88 -10.34
CA VAL A 83 1.64 -6.98 -10.76
C VAL A 83 1.10 -5.56 -10.90
N HIS A 84 1.71 -4.61 -10.20
CA HIS A 84 1.23 -3.23 -10.07
C HIS A 84 -0.24 -3.18 -9.62
N GLY A 85 -0.64 -4.08 -8.73
CA GLY A 85 -2.00 -4.20 -8.18
C GLY A 85 -2.25 -3.33 -6.95
N SER A 86 -2.98 -3.87 -5.98
CA SER A 86 -3.32 -3.16 -4.73
C SER A 86 -2.10 -2.61 -3.99
N VAL A 87 -0.96 -3.29 -4.09
CA VAL A 87 0.35 -2.81 -3.65
C VAL A 87 1.16 -2.45 -4.90
N GLU A 88 1.36 -1.16 -5.12
CA GLU A 88 1.78 -0.64 -6.44
C GLU A 88 3.19 -1.05 -6.86
N PHE A 89 4.12 -1.14 -5.91
CA PHE A 89 5.54 -1.39 -6.14
C PHE A 89 5.89 -2.87 -6.36
N LEU A 90 4.90 -3.77 -6.40
CA LEU A 90 5.12 -5.16 -6.75
C LEU A 90 5.19 -5.30 -8.28
N GLU A 91 6.40 -5.28 -8.82
CA GLU A 91 6.65 -5.16 -10.27
C GLU A 91 6.68 -6.51 -11.00
N ARG A 92 6.73 -7.61 -10.26
CA ARG A 92 6.76 -8.97 -10.81
C ARG A 92 6.31 -9.99 -9.78
N ALA A 93 5.85 -11.14 -10.26
CA ALA A 93 5.69 -12.34 -9.44
C ALA A 93 7.05 -13.01 -9.19
N THR A 94 7.21 -13.60 -8.01
CA THR A 94 8.36 -14.43 -7.62
C THR A 94 8.15 -15.89 -8.02
N THR A 95 9.23 -16.66 -8.08
CA THR A 95 9.16 -18.12 -8.28
C THR A 95 9.77 -18.84 -7.08
N ILE A 96 9.62 -20.16 -7.01
CA ILE A 96 10.22 -20.96 -5.93
C ILE A 96 11.75 -20.78 -5.91
N GLU A 97 12.37 -20.71 -7.09
CA GLU A 97 13.82 -20.54 -7.27
C GLU A 97 14.29 -19.10 -6.99
N ARG A 98 13.40 -18.12 -7.11
CA ARG A 98 13.66 -16.70 -6.85
C ARG A 98 12.51 -16.10 -6.03
N PRO A 99 12.45 -16.40 -4.72
CA PRO A 99 11.25 -16.22 -3.91
C PRO A 99 11.05 -14.80 -3.37
N TYR A 100 12.01 -13.90 -3.57
CA TYR A 100 11.89 -12.50 -3.16
C TYR A 100 12.68 -11.58 -4.09
N PHE A 101 12.43 -10.29 -3.94
CA PHE A 101 13.25 -9.23 -4.49
C PHE A 101 13.22 -8.00 -3.62
N ASP A 102 14.30 -7.22 -3.66
CA ASP A 102 14.39 -5.97 -2.93
C ASP A 102 13.72 -4.84 -3.73
N TYR A 103 13.09 -3.93 -3.01
CA TYR A 103 12.55 -2.70 -3.54
C TYR A 103 13.01 -1.55 -2.65
N ASP A 104 13.74 -0.60 -3.24
CA ASP A 104 14.19 0.61 -2.55
C ASP A 104 13.31 1.80 -2.97
N PRO A 105 12.42 2.29 -2.10
CA PRO A 105 11.54 3.40 -2.42
C PRO A 105 12.27 4.73 -2.63
N ALA A 106 13.50 4.89 -2.13
CA ALA A 106 14.30 6.10 -2.36
C ALA A 106 14.89 6.10 -3.78
N ALA A 107 15.25 4.93 -4.29
CA ALA A 107 15.82 4.74 -5.63
C ALA A 107 14.78 4.72 -6.76
N ASP A 108 13.49 4.50 -6.45
CA ASP A 108 12.43 4.47 -7.47
C ASP A 108 12.04 5.88 -7.95
N PRO A 109 12.30 6.25 -9.21
CA PRO A 109 11.89 7.55 -9.76
C PRO A 109 10.36 7.68 -9.89
N ALA A 110 9.64 6.58 -10.10
CA ALA A 110 8.17 6.61 -10.18
C ALA A 110 7.54 6.93 -8.82
N ALA A 111 8.22 6.62 -7.72
CA ALA A 111 7.78 6.99 -6.37
C ALA A 111 7.88 8.51 -6.10
N ALA A 112 8.76 9.23 -6.81
CA ALA A 112 8.88 10.69 -6.69
C ALA A 112 7.84 11.46 -7.51
N ALA A 113 7.38 10.88 -8.64
CA ALA A 113 6.47 11.55 -9.57
C ALA A 113 5.00 11.62 -9.10
N ALA A 114 4.60 10.77 -8.15
CA ALA A 114 3.21 10.65 -7.68
C ALA A 114 2.87 11.50 -6.43
N ALA A 115 3.77 12.38 -5.99
CA ALA A 115 3.57 13.27 -4.83
C ALA A 115 3.06 14.69 -5.20
N GLY A 116 2.53 14.88 -6.42
CA GLY A 116 2.05 16.16 -6.96
C GLY A 116 0.56 16.15 -7.27
#